data_AF-A0A919IP83-F1
#
_entry.id   AF-A0A919IP83-F1
#
_cell.length_a   1.000
_cell.length_b   1.000
_cell.length_c   1.000
_cell.angle_alpha   90.00
_cell.angle_beta   90.00
_cell.angle_gamma   90.00
#
_symmetry.space_group_name_H-M   'P 1'
#
loop_
_entity.id
_entity.type
_entity.pdbx_description
1 polymer ?
#
loop_
_entity_poly.entity_id
_entity_poly.type
_entity_poly.pdbx_seq_one_letter_code
_entity_poly.pdbx_strand_id
1 'polypeptide(L)'
;MLHTHFLASPRGALAGAAGSPVGGTWATALPNRSGAVTDSFPSMPRTRSDEVLKVIREFVHRIDQFDRDAPELGTLEIGWRGETERLTLSQPAARALAEALATYHDPRDNGACAHCATGRLDSNLRCQDCGIVQGVFGQTLASFFQQQQTALDDARPARVALEGPSADR
;
A
#
# COMPACT_ATOMS: atom_id res chain seq x y z
N MET A 1 30.03 -24.96 -22.81
CA MET A 1 29.84 -26.43 -22.83
C MET A 1 30.53 -27.01 -21.61
N LEU A 2 29.78 -27.28 -20.55
CA LEU A 2 30.22 -28.09 -19.41
C LEU A 2 28.99 -28.91 -18.99
N HIS A 3 29.07 -30.19 -19.31
CA HIS A 3 28.14 -31.24 -18.87
C HIS A 3 28.49 -31.62 -17.43
N THR A 4 27.49 -31.76 -16.57
CA THR A 4 27.62 -32.61 -15.38
C THR A 4 26.30 -33.29 -15.05
N HIS A 5 26.43 -34.57 -14.75
CA HIS A 5 25.40 -35.60 -14.75
C HIS A 5 24.48 -35.60 -13.52
N PHE A 6 23.20 -35.82 -13.81
CA PHE A 6 22.28 -36.82 -13.22
C PHE A 6 22.82 -37.71 -12.09
N LEU A 7 22.12 -37.72 -10.94
CA LEU A 7 21.80 -38.95 -10.20
C LEU A 7 20.35 -38.87 -9.68
N ALA A 8 19.56 -39.83 -10.12
CA ALA A 8 18.21 -40.13 -9.65
C ALA A 8 18.23 -41.37 -8.74
N SER A 9 17.06 -41.65 -8.14
CA SER A 9 16.57 -42.89 -7.50
C SER A 9 16.70 -43.04 -5.97
N PRO A 10 15.88 -43.89 -5.32
CA PRO A 10 14.42 -44.08 -5.50
C PRO A 10 13.63 -44.38 -4.19
N ARG A 11 12.30 -44.41 -4.33
CA ARG A 11 11.31 -45.34 -3.70
C ARG A 11 11.36 -45.64 -2.19
N GLY A 12 10.27 -45.28 -1.52
CA GLY A 12 9.70 -46.03 -0.40
C GLY A 12 8.17 -45.97 -0.43
N ALA A 13 7.52 -47.10 -0.69
CA ALA A 13 6.08 -47.29 -0.71
C ALA A 13 5.70 -48.36 0.31
N LEU A 14 4.73 -48.09 1.19
CA LEU A 14 3.86 -49.04 1.92
C LEU A 14 2.61 -48.22 2.32
N ALA A 15 1.40 -48.43 1.79
CA ALA A 15 0.48 -49.57 1.88
C ALA A 15 -0.07 -49.85 3.29
N GLY A 16 -1.40 -49.75 3.42
CA GLY A 16 -2.20 -50.20 4.57
C GLY A 16 -3.09 -49.08 5.13
N ALA A 17 -4.38 -49.24 5.41
CA ALA A 17 -5.31 -50.34 5.29
C ALA A 17 -6.73 -49.76 5.43
N ALA A 18 -7.70 -50.46 4.83
CA ALA A 18 -9.12 -50.16 4.89
C ALA A 18 -9.71 -50.31 6.31
N GLY A 19 -10.77 -49.55 6.59
CA GLY A 19 -11.58 -49.71 7.80
C GLY A 19 -12.72 -48.70 7.89
N SER A 20 -13.83 -48.94 7.20
CA SER A 20 -15.17 -48.53 7.67
C SER A 20 -15.75 -49.69 8.48
N PRO A 21 -16.52 -49.43 9.55
CA PRO A 21 -17.98 -49.49 9.37
C PRO A 21 -18.81 -48.55 10.28
N VAL A 22 -20.00 -48.19 9.76
CA VAL A 22 -21.32 -48.18 10.40
C VAL A 22 -21.53 -47.38 11.71
N GLY A 23 -22.42 -46.39 11.65
CA GLY A 23 -23.29 -46.07 12.79
C GLY A 23 -23.81 -44.64 12.83
N GLY A 24 -25.15 -44.48 12.79
CA GLY A 24 -25.80 -43.40 13.52
C GLY A 24 -26.49 -42.30 12.71
N THR A 25 -27.55 -42.65 12.00
CA THR A 25 -28.66 -41.71 11.74
C THR A 25 -29.41 -41.45 13.04
N TRP A 26 -29.39 -40.21 13.52
CA TRP A 26 -30.43 -39.66 14.38
C TRP A 26 -30.69 -38.21 13.91
N ALA A 27 -31.67 -38.09 13.03
CA ALA A 27 -32.31 -36.83 12.75
C ALA A 27 -33.19 -36.47 13.95
N THR A 28 -32.81 -35.42 14.68
CA THR A 28 -33.73 -34.73 15.59
C THR A 28 -33.82 -33.28 15.13
N ALA A 29 -34.97 -32.96 14.56
CA ALA A 29 -35.34 -31.62 14.13
C ALA A 29 -35.32 -30.66 15.33
N LEU A 30 -34.54 -29.59 15.23
CA LEU A 30 -34.66 -28.40 16.08
C LEU A 30 -35.58 -27.40 15.38
N PRO A 31 -36.57 -26.83 16.07
CA PRO A 31 -37.43 -25.81 15.50
C PRO A 31 -36.67 -24.52 15.22
N ASN A 32 -36.85 -24.07 13.99
CA ASN A 32 -36.61 -22.74 13.46
C ASN A 32 -37.05 -21.64 14.46
N ARG A 33 -36.11 -20.86 14.97
CA ARG A 33 -36.39 -19.59 15.63
C ARG A 33 -35.65 -18.47 14.92
N SER A 34 -36.22 -18.06 13.79
CA SER A 34 -35.99 -16.78 13.14
C SER A 34 -36.21 -15.64 14.13
N GLY A 35 -35.12 -15.18 14.74
CA GLY A 35 -35.02 -13.87 15.36
C GLY A 35 -33.79 -13.22 14.75
N ALA A 36 -33.95 -12.59 13.59
CA ALA A 36 -32.92 -11.74 13.00
C ALA A 36 -32.75 -10.52 13.91
N VAL A 37 -31.89 -10.66 14.91
CA VAL A 37 -31.23 -9.52 15.56
C VAL A 37 -30.28 -8.99 14.50
N THR A 38 -30.73 -7.99 13.75
CA THR A 38 -29.81 -7.09 13.04
C THR A 38 -29.16 -6.24 14.12
N ASP A 39 -28.18 -6.82 14.80
CA ASP A 39 -27.19 -6.01 15.51
C ASP A 39 -26.41 -5.27 14.42
N SER A 40 -26.86 -4.05 14.16
CA SER A 40 -26.06 -3.00 13.56
C SER A 40 -24.88 -2.77 14.49
N PHE A 41 -23.86 -3.61 14.39
CA PHE A 41 -22.60 -3.40 15.08
C PHE A 41 -22.01 -2.09 14.53
N PRO A 42 -21.76 -1.08 15.38
CA PRO A 42 -21.06 0.12 14.94
C PRO A 42 -19.69 -0.33 14.43
N SER A 43 -19.37 0.04 13.18
CA SER A 43 -18.11 -0.26 12.53
C SER A 43 -16.96 0.22 13.42
N MET A 44 -16.27 -0.73 14.07
CA MET A 44 -15.07 -0.42 14.84
C MET A 44 -14.05 0.26 13.92
N PRO A 45 -13.22 1.19 14.46
CA PRO A 45 -12.16 1.79 13.68
C PRO A 45 -11.25 0.69 13.14
N ARG A 46 -11.24 0.53 11.81
CA ARG A 46 -10.34 -0.41 11.12
C ARG A 46 -8.92 -0.15 11.62
N THR A 47 -8.25 -1.21 12.06
CA THR A 47 -6.88 -1.07 12.53
C THR A 47 -5.99 -0.67 11.34
N ARG A 48 -4.89 0.05 11.59
CA ARG A 48 -3.93 0.40 10.51
C ARG A 48 -3.47 -0.81 9.68
N SER A 49 -3.52 -2.01 10.25
CA SER A 49 -3.15 -3.24 9.55
C SER A 49 -4.18 -3.67 8.52
N ASP A 50 -5.47 -3.52 8.83
CA ASP A 50 -6.55 -3.75 7.87
C ASP A 50 -6.43 -2.80 6.67
N GLU A 51 -5.95 -1.58 6.94
CA GLU A 51 -5.67 -0.58 5.92
C GLU A 51 -4.52 -1.00 5.01
N VAL A 52 -3.40 -1.47 5.57
CA VAL A 52 -2.27 -1.99 4.78
C VAL A 52 -2.70 -3.16 3.89
N LEU A 53 -3.41 -4.14 4.45
CA LEU A 53 -3.87 -5.31 3.72
C LEU A 53 -4.88 -4.93 2.63
N LYS A 54 -5.79 -3.99 2.95
CA LYS A 54 -6.70 -3.41 1.95
C LYS A 54 -5.94 -2.75 0.81
N VAL A 55 -4.95 -1.91 1.09
CA VAL A 55 -4.16 -1.21 0.07
C VAL A 55 -3.39 -2.20 -0.82
N ILE A 56 -2.81 -3.26 -0.23
CA ILE A 56 -2.09 -4.29 -1.01
C ILE A 56 -3.08 -5.07 -1.89
N ARG A 57 -4.26 -5.45 -1.38
CA ARG A 57 -5.32 -6.09 -2.18
C ARG A 57 -5.76 -5.23 -3.35
N GLU A 58 -6.01 -3.95 -3.10
CA GLU A 58 -6.40 -2.98 -4.14
C GLU A 58 -5.28 -2.79 -5.17
N PHE A 59 -4.02 -2.77 -4.73
CA PHE A 59 -2.86 -2.68 -5.60
C PHE A 59 -2.78 -3.88 -6.56
N VAL A 60 -2.87 -5.11 -6.02
CA VAL A 60 -2.84 -6.36 -6.81
C VAL A 60 -4.02 -6.39 -7.78
N HIS A 61 -5.24 -6.15 -7.29
CA HIS A 61 -6.45 -6.14 -8.11
C HIS A 61 -6.36 -5.14 -9.29
N ARG A 62 -5.80 -3.95 -9.06
CA ARG A 62 -5.61 -2.92 -10.08
C ARG A 62 -4.56 -3.31 -11.13
N ILE A 63 -3.65 -4.23 -10.84
CA ILE A 63 -2.69 -4.71 -11.83
C ILE A 63 -3.30 -5.86 -12.62
N ASP A 64 -3.93 -6.81 -11.93
CA ASP A 64 -4.52 -8.00 -12.55
C ASP A 64 -5.65 -7.68 -13.54
N GLN A 65 -6.32 -6.53 -13.39
CA GLN A 65 -7.32 -6.08 -14.39
C GLN A 65 -6.72 -5.82 -15.77
N PHE A 66 -5.42 -5.55 -15.89
CA PHE A 66 -4.75 -5.27 -17.17
C PHE A 66 -4.26 -6.54 -17.88
N ASP A 67 -4.02 -7.61 -17.13
CA ASP A 67 -3.57 -8.89 -17.67
C ASP A 67 -4.09 -10.05 -16.80
N ARG A 68 -5.30 -10.50 -17.13
CA ARG A 68 -6.01 -11.53 -16.35
C ARG A 68 -5.46 -12.94 -16.57
N ASP A 69 -4.76 -13.15 -17.69
CA ASP A 69 -4.19 -14.44 -18.07
C ASP A 69 -2.72 -14.55 -17.65
N ALA A 70 -2.20 -13.54 -16.93
CA ALA A 70 -0.85 -13.52 -16.42
C ALA A 70 -0.60 -14.74 -15.50
N PRO A 71 0.56 -15.40 -15.64
CA PRO A 71 0.90 -16.54 -14.78
C PRO A 71 1.06 -16.08 -13.32
N GLU A 72 0.56 -16.91 -12.41
CA GLU A 72 0.82 -16.76 -10.98
C GLU A 72 2.31 -16.99 -10.70
N LEU A 73 2.94 -16.08 -9.96
CA LEU A 73 4.34 -16.19 -9.58
C LEU A 73 4.50 -16.84 -8.20
N GLY A 74 3.56 -16.59 -7.28
CA GLY A 74 3.58 -17.18 -5.94
C GLY A 74 2.66 -16.47 -4.95
N THR A 75 2.88 -16.74 -3.66
CA THR A 75 2.07 -16.23 -2.55
C THR A 75 2.88 -15.27 -1.70
N LEU A 76 2.33 -14.08 -1.45
CA LEU A 76 2.79 -13.14 -0.45
C LEU A 76 2.07 -13.41 0.88
N GLU A 77 2.83 -13.69 1.94
CA GLU A 77 2.30 -13.83 3.30
C GLU A 77 2.60 -12.57 4.11
N ILE A 78 1.58 -12.01 4.76
CA ILE A 78 1.69 -10.79 5.57
C ILE A 78 1.21 -11.11 6.97
N GLY A 79 2.15 -11.08 7.93
CA GLY A 79 1.88 -11.33 9.33
C GLY A 79 1.70 -10.04 10.13
N TRP A 80 0.67 -9.97 10.98
CA TRP A 80 0.48 -8.90 11.95
C TRP A 80 -0.13 -9.41 13.25
N ARG A 81 0.53 -9.16 14.40
CA ARG A 81 0.04 -9.55 15.74
C ARG A 81 -0.40 -11.02 15.87
N GLY A 82 0.26 -11.92 15.14
CA GLY A 82 -0.05 -13.35 15.14
C GLY A 82 -1.12 -13.78 14.14
N GLU A 83 -1.75 -12.84 13.44
CA GLU A 83 -2.59 -13.12 12.27
C GLU A 83 -1.71 -13.14 11.02
N THR A 84 -2.04 -13.99 10.05
CA THR A 84 -1.34 -14.07 8.76
C THR A 84 -2.35 -14.06 7.63
N GLU A 85 -2.18 -13.12 6.70
CA GLU A 85 -2.94 -13.07 5.47
C GLU A 85 -2.09 -13.55 4.29
N ARG A 86 -2.73 -14.19 3.31
CA ARG A 86 -2.09 -14.72 2.10
C ARG A 86 -2.70 -14.10 0.86
N LEU A 87 -1.85 -13.61 -0.03
CA LEU A 87 -2.23 -12.99 -1.30
C LEU A 87 -1.48 -13.66 -2.44
N THR A 88 -2.20 -14.19 -3.41
CA THR A 88 -1.59 -14.69 -4.65
C THR A 88 -1.16 -13.51 -5.51
N LEU A 89 0.06 -13.57 -6.05
CA LEU A 89 0.61 -12.55 -6.93
C LEU A 89 0.80 -13.12 -8.34
N SER A 90 0.22 -12.45 -9.32
CA SER A 90 0.59 -12.61 -10.72
C SER A 90 2.01 -12.08 -10.97
N GLN A 91 2.67 -12.54 -12.04
CA GLN A 91 3.99 -12.05 -12.42
C GLN A 91 4.05 -10.51 -12.58
N PRO A 92 3.07 -9.83 -13.22
CA PRO A 92 3.01 -8.37 -13.28
C PRO A 92 2.86 -7.72 -11.91
N ALA A 93 1.98 -8.24 -11.05
CA ALA A 93 1.75 -7.69 -9.70
C ALA A 93 3.01 -7.80 -8.82
N ALA A 94 3.69 -8.95 -8.87
CA ALA A 94 4.93 -9.16 -8.14
C ALA A 94 6.06 -8.22 -8.60
N ARG A 95 6.21 -8.03 -9.92
CA ARG A 95 7.21 -7.11 -10.47
C ARG A 95 6.94 -5.67 -10.06
N ALA A 96 5.69 -5.22 -10.17
CA ALA A 96 5.30 -3.87 -9.77
C ALA A 96 5.47 -3.64 -8.27
N LEU A 97 5.17 -4.64 -7.43
CA LEU A 97 5.42 -4.57 -5.99
C LEU A 97 6.91 -4.42 -5.69
N ALA A 98 7.76 -5.23 -6.34
CA ALA A 98 9.20 -5.13 -6.19
C ALA A 98 9.74 -3.76 -6.61
N GLU A 99 9.25 -3.22 -7.72
CA GLU A 99 9.61 -1.87 -8.19
C GLU A 99 9.17 -0.78 -7.21
N ALA A 100 7.92 -0.84 -6.72
CA ALA A 100 7.41 0.10 -5.73
C ALA A 100 8.25 0.10 -4.45
N LEU A 101 8.61 -1.08 -3.94
CA LEU A 101 9.46 -1.21 -2.76
C LEU A 101 10.90 -0.73 -3.01
N ALA A 102 11.46 -0.99 -4.20
CA ALA A 102 12.80 -0.53 -4.56
C ALA A 102 12.89 1.00 -4.67
N THR A 103 11.80 1.65 -5.08
CA THR A 103 11.72 3.13 -5.19
C THR A 103 11.28 3.81 -3.89
N TYR A 104 10.89 3.05 -2.86
CA TYR A 104 10.47 3.62 -1.59
C TYR A 104 11.66 4.26 -0.88
N HIS A 105 11.51 5.55 -0.57
CA HIS A 105 12.43 6.28 0.28
C HIS A 105 11.76 6.53 1.63
N ASP A 106 12.41 6.09 2.73
CA ASP A 106 11.91 6.38 4.06
C ASP A 106 12.01 7.89 4.32
N PRO A 107 10.91 8.58 4.63
CA PRO A 107 10.98 10.01 4.97
C PRO A 107 11.93 10.32 6.13
N ARG A 108 12.25 9.34 6.97
CA ARG A 108 13.20 9.46 8.08
C ARG A 108 14.66 9.51 7.61
N ASP A 109 14.95 9.03 6.41
CA ASP A 109 16.29 9.05 5.80
C ASP A 109 16.69 10.46 5.33
N ASN A 110 15.73 11.40 5.24
CA ASN A 110 16.00 12.80 4.92
C ASN A 110 16.83 13.52 6.00
N GLY A 111 17.07 12.87 7.14
CA GLY A 111 17.93 13.40 8.21
C GLY A 111 17.20 14.31 9.20
N ALA A 112 18.00 14.86 10.12
CA ALA A 112 17.54 15.81 11.12
C ALA A 112 17.79 17.25 10.65
N CYS A 113 16.94 18.16 11.10
CA CYS A 113 17.11 19.57 10.86
C CYS A 113 18.36 20.09 11.54
N ALA A 114 19.30 20.64 10.78
CA ALA A 114 20.54 21.23 11.31
C ALA A 114 20.28 22.47 12.19
N HIS A 115 19.10 23.09 12.12
CA HIS A 115 18.75 24.28 12.88
C HIS A 115 18.19 23.97 14.27
N CYS A 116 17.14 23.15 14.36
CA CYS A 116 16.54 22.82 15.65
C CYS A 116 17.11 21.53 16.27
N ALA A 117 17.86 20.72 15.50
CA ALA A 117 18.39 19.40 15.89
C ALA A 117 17.34 18.36 16.33
N THR A 118 16.07 18.75 16.47
CA THR A 118 14.97 17.90 16.94
C THR A 118 14.04 17.49 15.80
N GLY A 119 13.87 18.35 14.80
CA GLY A 119 12.90 18.14 13.73
C GLY A 119 13.42 17.25 12.62
N ARG A 120 12.53 16.43 12.05
CA ARG A 120 12.81 15.63 10.85
C ARG A 120 12.53 16.44 9.59
N LEU A 121 13.38 16.25 8.59
CA LEU A 121 13.15 16.81 7.26
C LEU A 121 12.15 15.95 6.49
N ASP A 122 11.30 16.59 5.71
CA ASP A 122 10.41 15.92 4.77
C ASP A 122 11.08 15.71 3.39
N SER A 123 10.32 15.17 2.43
CA SER A 123 10.81 14.94 1.07
C SER A 123 11.21 16.22 0.32
N ASN A 124 10.77 17.39 0.79
CA ASN A 124 11.17 18.70 0.25
C ASN A 124 12.32 19.32 1.07
N LEU A 125 12.97 18.54 1.93
CA LEU A 125 14.00 19.00 2.88
C LEU A 125 13.51 20.10 3.83
N ARG A 126 12.20 20.16 4.06
CA ARG A 126 11.58 21.10 5.00
C ARG A 126 11.47 20.45 6.36
N CYS A 127 11.96 21.15 7.39
CA CYS A 127 11.79 20.71 8.76
C CYS A 127 10.31 20.76 9.15
N GLN A 128 9.76 19.64 9.63
CA GLN A 128 8.38 19.57 10.08
C GLN A 128 8.12 20.42 11.35
N ASP A 129 9.14 20.63 12.18
CA ASP A 129 8.99 21.42 13.42
C ASP A 129 9.15 22.93 13.19
N CYS A 130 10.30 23.37 12.67
CA CYS A 130 10.61 24.80 12.51
C CYS A 130 10.25 25.37 11.13
N GLY A 131 9.80 24.53 10.19
CA GLY A 131 9.40 24.96 8.85
C GLY A 131 10.54 25.40 7.93
N ILE A 132 11.79 25.39 8.40
CA ILE A 132 12.98 25.83 7.65
C ILE A 132 13.39 24.73 6.66
N VAL A 133 13.67 25.14 5.43
CA VAL A 133 14.24 24.26 4.40
C VAL A 133 15.77 24.23 4.55
N GLN A 134 16.35 23.04 4.68
CA GLN A 134 17.78 22.85 4.99
C GLN A 134 18.56 22.19 3.85
N GLY A 135 19.87 22.45 3.81
CA GLY A 135 20.78 21.97 2.77
C GLY A 135 20.87 22.90 1.55
N VAL A 136 21.97 22.83 0.79
CA VAL A 136 22.22 23.69 -0.40
C VAL A 136 21.09 23.55 -1.44
N PHE A 137 20.60 22.32 -1.63
CA PHE A 137 19.46 22.05 -2.51
C PHE A 137 18.16 22.67 -1.97
N GLY A 138 17.90 22.53 -0.67
CA GLY A 138 16.76 23.11 0.00
C GLY A 138 16.72 24.64 -0.06
N GLN A 139 17.87 25.29 0.13
CA GLN A 139 18.02 26.74 -0.01
C GLN A 139 17.77 27.20 -1.46
N THR A 140 18.20 26.40 -2.44
CA THR A 140 17.97 26.69 -3.86
C THR A 140 16.47 26.58 -4.21
N LEU A 141 15.79 25.54 -3.73
CA LEU A 141 14.33 25.36 -3.90
C LEU A 141 13.53 26.47 -3.21
N ALA A 142 13.87 26.84 -1.98
CA ALA A 142 13.22 27.93 -1.27
C ALA A 142 13.35 29.26 -2.04
N SER A 143 14.55 29.52 -2.56
CA SER A 143 14.81 30.71 -3.40
C SER A 143 13.98 30.69 -4.69
N PHE A 144 13.87 29.53 -5.36
CA PHE A 144 13.05 29.37 -6.56
C PHE A 144 11.57 29.63 -6.30
N PHE A 145 10.99 29.04 -5.24
CA PHE A 145 9.58 29.27 -4.89
C PHE A 145 9.31 30.72 -4.52
N GLN A 146 10.23 31.36 -3.80
CA GLN A 146 10.11 32.78 -3.44
C GLN A 146 10.14 33.68 -4.68
N GLN A 147 11.00 33.38 -5.67
CA GLN A 147 11.03 34.08 -6.95
C GLN A 147 9.73 33.90 -7.75
N GLN A 148 9.20 32.68 -7.82
CA GLN A 148 7.92 32.44 -8.50
C GLN A 148 6.76 33.16 -7.83
N GLN A 149 6.68 33.14 -6.50
CA GLN A 149 5.62 33.80 -5.76
C GLN A 149 5.67 35.32 -5.99
N THR A 150 6.87 35.91 -5.96
CA THR A 150 7.07 37.34 -6.25
C THR A 150 6.63 37.67 -7.68
N ALA A 151 7.01 36.85 -8.67
CA ALA A 151 6.59 37.04 -10.06
C ALA A 151 5.06 36.91 -10.25
N LEU A 152 4.40 36.02 -9.51
CA LEU A 152 2.94 35.89 -9.52
C LEU A 152 2.26 37.09 -8.86
N ASP A 153 2.79 37.58 -7.75
CA ASP A 153 2.28 38.76 -7.05
C ASP A 153 2.48 40.03 -7.89
N ASP A 154 3.59 40.16 -8.61
CA ASP A 154 3.85 41.25 -9.56
C ASP A 154 2.97 41.17 -10.83
N ALA A 155 2.54 39.97 -11.23
CA ALA A 155 1.63 39.78 -12.37
C ALA A 155 0.16 40.04 -12.02
N ARG A 156 -0.21 40.00 -10.72
CA ARG A 156 -1.56 40.24 -10.21
C ARG A 156 -2.14 41.64 -10.48
N PRO A 157 -1.41 42.77 -10.39
CA PRO A 157 -1.95 44.09 -10.70
C PRO A 157 -2.35 44.31 -12.17
N ALA A 158 -1.80 43.54 -13.12
CA ALA A 158 -2.15 43.67 -14.55
C ALA A 158 -3.53 43.08 -14.91
N ARG A 159 -4.05 42.14 -14.11
CA ARG A 159 -5.38 41.55 -14.34
C ARG A 159 -6.53 42.40 -13.81
N VAL A 160 -6.33 43.10 -12.69
CA VAL A 160 -7.36 43.97 -12.09
C VAL A 160 -7.62 45.23 -12.94
N ALA A 161 -6.64 45.68 -13.73
CA ALA A 161 -6.80 46.83 -14.63
C ALA A 161 -7.59 46.55 -15.92
N LEU A 162 -7.87 45.28 -16.25
CA LEU A 162 -8.68 44.89 -17.41
C LEU A 162 -10.16 44.60 -17.05
N GLU A 163 -10.48 44.50 -15.76
CA GLU A 163 -11.86 44.43 -15.25
C GLU A 163 -12.30 45.83 -14.76
N GLY A 164 -12.34 46.80 -15.67
CA GLY A 164 -12.90 48.12 -15.39
C GLY A 164 -14.40 48.03 -15.07
N PRO A 165 -14.95 48.93 -14.22
CA PRO A 165 -16.34 48.88 -13.81
C PRO A 165 -17.25 48.98 -15.03
N SER A 166 -18.10 47.97 -15.20
CA SER A 166 -19.22 47.96 -16.15
C SER A 166 -20.16 49.12 -15.80
N ALA A 167 -19.94 50.27 -16.43
CA ALA A 167 -20.88 51.37 -16.42
C ALA A 167 -22.08 50.97 -17.29
N ASP A 168 -23.14 50.48 -16.66
CA ASP A 168 -24.45 50.36 -17.29
C ASP A 168 -25.50 51.02 -16.36
N ARG A 169 -26.03 52.14 -16.88
CA ARG A 169 -27.31 52.82 -16.63
C ARG A 169 -27.61 53.47 -15.28
#